data_AF-A0A8K0SVV5-F1
#
_entry.id   AF-A0A8K0SVV5-F1
#
_cell.length_a   1.000
_cell.length_b   1.000
_cell.length_c   1.000
_cell.angle_alpha   90.00
_cell.angle_beta   90.00
_cell.angle_gamma   90.00
#
_symmetry.space_group_name_H-M   'P 1'
#
loop_
_entity.id
_entity.type
_entity.pdbx_description
1 polymer ?
#
loop_
_entity_poly.entity_id
_entity_poly.type
_entity_poly.pdbx_seq_one_letter_code
_entity_poly.pdbx_strand_id
1 'polypeptide(L)'
;MAPEVFFSVCYLDSRPPKAVRNLHTFSPAVLDGCCRHRVMYADYLDIIPEGGRSVHGIYTTGLEDANLSKLDFWDISSRLRVPA
;
A
#
# COMPACT_ATOMS: atom_id res chain seq x y z
N MET A 1 2.39 2.10 4.29
CA MET A 1 3.41 2.35 3.26
C MET A 1 3.69 3.84 3.28
N ALA A 2 4.94 4.28 3.37
CA ALA A 2 5.25 5.71 3.42
C ALA A 2 4.92 6.36 2.06
N PRO A 3 4.45 7.62 2.01
CA PRO A 3 4.10 8.30 0.76
C PRO A 3 5.23 8.35 -0.27
N GLU A 4 6.48 8.48 0.17
CA GLU A 4 7.66 8.51 -0.70
C GLU A 4 7.82 7.20 -1.47
N VAL A 5 7.53 6.07 -0.83
CA VAL A 5 7.56 4.74 -1.46
C VAL A 5 6.44 4.66 -2.49
N PHE A 6 5.23 5.12 -2.15
CA PHE A 6 4.10 5.12 -3.09
C PHE A 6 4.43 5.90 -4.37
N PHE A 7 4.98 7.10 -4.23
CA PHE A 7 5.35 7.89 -5.39
C PHE A 7 6.49 7.26 -6.20
N SER A 8 7.48 6.66 -5.54
CA SER A 8 8.55 5.95 -6.26
C SER A 8 8.03 4.78 -7.10
N VAL A 9 6.97 4.10 -6.66
CA VAL A 9 6.34 2.99 -7.40
C VAL A 9 5.46 3.50 -8.54
N CYS A 10 4.52 4.41 -8.24
CA CYS A 10 3.54 4.85 -9.23
C CYS A 10 4.10 5.85 -10.24
N TYR A 11 5.06 6.68 -9.83
CA TYR A 11 5.57 7.82 -10.61
C TYR A 11 7.06 7.73 -10.96
N LEU A 12 7.77 6.68 -10.51
CA LEU A 12 9.23 6.56 -10.66
C LEU A 12 10.01 7.74 -10.08
N ASP A 13 9.37 8.49 -9.19
CA ASP A 13 9.92 9.66 -8.52
C ASP A 13 9.38 9.66 -7.07
N SER A 14 10.28 9.71 -6.10
CA SER A 14 9.92 9.76 -4.67
C SER A 14 9.32 11.11 -4.24
N ARG A 15 9.51 12.16 -5.04
CA ARG A 15 9.09 13.54 -4.74
C ARG A 15 8.53 14.23 -5.99
N PRO A 16 7.41 13.73 -6.54
CA PRO A 16 6.82 14.31 -7.74
C PRO A 16 6.30 15.74 -7.44
N PRO A 17 6.02 16.53 -8.50
CA PRO A 17 5.51 17.89 -8.35
C PRO A 17 4.28 17.97 -7.45
N LYS A 18 4.12 19.10 -6.75
CA LYS A 18 3.02 19.32 -5.78
C LYS A 18 1.63 19.03 -6.37
N ALA A 19 1.42 19.35 -7.65
CA ALA A 19 0.18 19.05 -8.36
C ALA A 19 -0.15 17.55 -8.34
N VAL A 20 0.83 16.68 -8.61
CA VAL A 20 0.68 15.22 -8.58
C VAL A 20 0.46 14.72 -7.16
N ARG A 21 1.20 15.27 -6.19
CA ARG A 21 1.04 14.89 -4.78
C ARG A 21 -0.35 15.20 -4.24
N ASN A 22 -0.95 16.31 -4.68
CA ASN A 22 -2.29 16.74 -4.28
C ASN A 22 -3.41 15.86 -4.88
N LEU A 23 -3.13 15.02 -5.88
CA LEU A 23 -4.10 14.06 -6.41
C LEU A 23 -4.35 12.90 -5.43
N HIS A 24 -3.39 12.64 -4.53
CA HIS A 24 -3.45 11.51 -3.60
C HIS A 24 -3.66 11.98 -2.18
N THR A 25 -4.66 11.44 -1.50
CA THR A 25 -4.87 11.70 -0.08
C THR A 25 -4.43 10.49 0.73
N PHE A 26 -3.53 10.69 1.69
CA PHE A 26 -3.04 9.66 2.59
C PHE A 26 -3.63 9.89 3.98
N SER A 27 -4.51 8.97 4.40
CA SER A 27 -5.16 9.02 5.70
C SER A 27 -4.69 7.84 6.56
N PRO A 28 -4.37 8.03 7.85
CA PRO A 28 -4.15 6.92 8.76
C PRO A 28 -5.39 6.01 8.80
N ALA A 29 -5.19 4.70 8.73
CA ALA A 29 -6.28 3.74 8.76
C ALA A 29 -5.91 2.51 9.58
N VAL A 30 -6.93 1.84 10.12
CA VAL A 30 -6.81 0.59 10.86
C VAL A 30 -7.54 -0.49 10.08
N LEU A 31 -6.84 -1.58 9.81
CA LEU A 31 -7.41 -2.78 9.20
C LEU A 31 -7.60 -3.82 10.30
N ASP A 32 -8.85 -4.00 10.72
CA ASP A 32 -9.23 -4.97 11.76
C ASP A 32 -9.29 -6.40 11.20
N GLY A 33 -9.06 -7.38 12.07
CA GLY A 33 -9.04 -8.80 11.72
C GLY A 33 -7.80 -9.25 10.94
N CYS A 34 -6.74 -8.44 10.94
CA CYS A 34 -5.49 -8.72 10.24
C CYS A 34 -4.26 -8.52 11.15
N CYS A 35 -3.17 -9.21 10.84
CA CYS A 35 -1.88 -9.04 11.52
C CYS A 35 -0.73 -8.91 10.53
N ARG A 36 0.24 -8.05 10.87
CA ARG A 36 1.50 -7.96 10.12
C ARG A 36 2.43 -9.09 10.54
N HIS A 37 2.90 -9.85 9.56
CA HIS A 37 3.89 -10.90 9.77
C HIS A 37 5.12 -10.60 8.94
N ARG A 38 6.32 -10.81 9.50
CA ARG A 38 7.56 -10.68 8.74
C ARG A 38 7.74 -11.95 7.93
N VAL A 39 7.88 -11.81 6.61
CA VAL A 39 8.09 -12.96 5.74
C VAL A 39 9.53 -13.46 5.90
N MET A 40 9.68 -14.76 6.08
CA MET A 40 10.99 -15.38 6.23
C MET A 40 11.79 -15.18 4.93
N TYR A 41 13.04 -14.72 5.04
CA TYR A 41 13.93 -14.42 3.91
C TYR A 41 13.50 -13.28 2.99
N ALA A 42 12.57 -12.43 3.43
CA ALA A 42 12.17 -11.23 2.70
C ALA A 42 12.25 -9.98 3.57
N ASP A 43 12.59 -8.86 2.94
CA ASP A 43 12.67 -7.54 3.59
C ASP A 43 11.30 -6.84 3.67
N TYR A 44 10.21 -7.54 3.31
CA TYR A 44 8.85 -7.02 3.37
C TYR A 44 8.00 -7.74 4.42
N LEU A 45 6.96 -7.04 4.88
CA LEU A 45 5.94 -7.56 5.78
C LEU A 45 4.74 -8.03 4.96
N ASP A 46 4.11 -9.13 5.37
CA ASP A 46 2.82 -9.56 4.87
C ASP A 46 1.68 -9.16 5.82
N ILE A 47 0.46 -9.12 5.30
CA ILE A 47 -0.75 -8.92 6.08
C ILE A 47 -1.60 -10.18 5.96
N ILE A 48 -1.76 -10.89 7.08
CA ILE A 48 -2.50 -12.16 7.15
C ILE A 48 -3.79 -11.95 7.96
N PRO A 49 -4.94 -12.51 7.54
CA PRO A 49 -6.15 -12.49 8.35
C PRO A 49 -5.92 -13.21 9.68
N GLU A 50 -6.09 -12.49 10.79
CA GLU A 50 -5.94 -13.03 12.15
C GLU A 50 -6.96 -12.34 13.06
N GLY A 51 -7.95 -13.10 13.53
CA GLY A 51 -9.04 -12.59 14.36
C GLY A 51 -8.53 -11.96 15.67
N GLY A 52 -9.11 -10.83 16.05
CA GLY A 52 -8.73 -10.10 17.27
C GLY A 52 -7.45 -9.27 17.17
N ARG A 53 -6.84 -9.18 15.98
CA ARG A 53 -5.71 -8.29 15.71
C ARG A 53 -6.09 -7.19 14.73
N SER A 54 -5.29 -6.12 14.73
CA SER A 54 -5.48 -4.96 13.88
C SER A 54 -4.15 -4.47 13.32
N VAL A 55 -4.13 -4.06 12.05
CA VAL A 55 -2.96 -3.45 11.41
C VAL A 55 -3.17 -1.96 11.24
N HIS A 56 -2.27 -1.15 11.79
CA HIS A 56 -2.21 0.29 11.51
C HIS A 56 -1.46 0.52 10.18
N GLY A 57 -2.11 1.25 9.28
CA GLY A 57 -1.64 1.51 7.94
C GLY A 57 -2.01 2.91 7.46
N ILE A 58 -1.84 3.10 6.16
CA ILE A 58 -2.22 4.33 5.46
C ILE A 58 -3.19 3.91 4.37
N TYR A 59 -4.35 4.55 4.36
CA TYR A 59 -5.36 4.45 3.31
C TYR A 59 -5.13 5.58 2.31
N THR A 60 -4.95 5.21 1.04
CA THR A 60 -4.69 6.16 -0.04
C THR A 60 -5.91 6.25 -0.96
N THR A 61 -6.42 7.45 -1.18
CA THR A 61 -7.46 7.73 -2.19
C THR A 61 -6.91 8.56 -3.34
N GLY A 62 -7.60 8.56 -4.49
CA GLY A 62 -7.15 9.23 -5.71
C GLY A 62 -6.34 8.32 -6.65
N LEU A 63 -6.41 7.00 -6.46
CA LEU A 63 -5.73 6.01 -7.28
C LEU A 63 -6.49 5.78 -8.60
N GLU A 64 -5.90 6.19 -9.71
CA GLU A 64 -6.32 5.74 -11.05
C GLU A 64 -5.94 4.26 -11.28
N ASP A 65 -6.63 3.59 -12.21
CA ASP A 65 -6.39 2.19 -12.58
C ASP A 65 -4.95 1.91 -13.03
N ALA A 66 -4.29 2.89 -13.64
CA ALA A 66 -2.88 2.79 -14.01
C ALA A 66 -1.96 2.74 -12.78
N ASN A 67 -2.30 3.44 -11.70
CA ASN A 67 -1.54 3.38 -10.44
C ASN A 67 -1.78 2.06 -9.72
N LEU A 68 -3.00 1.55 -9.76
CA LEU A 68 -3.34 0.22 -9.23
C LEU A 68 -2.56 -0.88 -9.96
N SER A 69 -2.53 -0.84 -11.29
CA SER A 69 -1.79 -1.81 -12.10
C SER A 69 -0.28 -1.81 -11.81
N LYS A 70 0.31 -0.63 -11.58
CA LYS A 70 1.73 -0.50 -11.17
C LYS A 70 1.97 -1.05 -9.78
N LEU A 71 1.04 -0.82 -8.85
CA LEU A 71 1.13 -1.32 -7.48
C LEU A 71 0.99 -2.85 -7.44
N ASP A 72 0.05 -3.41 -8.20
CA ASP A 72 -0.15 -4.85 -8.35
C ASP A 72 1.09 -5.53 -8.97
N PHE A 73 1.70 -4.89 -9.97
CA PHE A 73 2.96 -5.37 -10.54
C PHE A 73 4.11 -5.30 -9.53
N TRP A 74 4.17 -4.25 -8.71
CA TRP A 74 5.23 -4.08 -7.71
C TRP A 74 5.09 -5.03 -6.52
N ASP A 75 3.87 -5.40 -6.14
CA ASP A 75 3.58 -6.34 -5.05
C ASP A 75 3.65 -7.83 -5.46
N ILE A 76 3.97 -8.11 -6.73
CA ILE A 76 4.19 -9.42 -7.37
C ILE A 76 3.29 -10.58 -6.85
N SER A 77 2.21 -10.79 -7.59
CA SER A 77 1.65 -12.07 -8.09
C SER A 77 0.96 -13.05 -7.13
N SER A 78 1.34 -13.15 -5.85
CA SER A 78 0.71 -14.15 -4.95
C SER A 78 -0.38 -13.58 -4.03
N ARG A 79 -0.58 -12.26 -4.03
CA ARG A 79 -1.51 -11.58 -3.12
C ARG A 79 -2.83 -11.28 -3.81
N LEU A 80 -3.90 -11.87 -3.28
CA LEU A 80 -5.27 -11.60 -3.72
C LEU A 80 -5.68 -10.21 -3.22
N ARG A 81 -6.12 -9.34 -4.13
CA ARG A 81 -6.69 -8.04 -3.75
C ARG A 81 -7.98 -8.27 -2.96
N VAL A 82 -7.99 -7.84 -1.70
CA VAL A 82 -9.20 -7.87 -0.87
C VAL A 82 -9.94 -6.55 -1.08
N PRO A 83 -11.23 -6.56 -1.46
CA PRO A 83 -12.02 -5.33 -1.54
C PRO A 83 -12.13 -4.69 -0.15
N ALA A 84 -12.15 -3.35 -0.12
CA ALA A 84 -12.35 -2.56 1.08
C ALA A 84 -13.79 -2.67 1.61
#